data_AF-A0A7Y3PD02-F1
#
_entry.id   AF-A0A7Y3PD02-F1
#
_cell.length_a   1.000
_cell.length_b   1.000
_cell.length_c   1.000
_cell.angle_alpha   90.00
_cell.angle_beta   90.00
_cell.angle_gamma   90.00
#
_symmetry.space_group_name_H-M   'P 1'
#
loop_
_entity.id
_entity.type
_entity.pdbx_description
1 polymer ?
#
loop_
_entity_poly.entity_id
_entity_poly.type
_entity_poly.pdbx_seq_one_letter_code
_entity_poly.pdbx_strand_id
1 'polypeptide(L)' 'MGVETKVMGMTSVDCQCCFCGLGIELKRPDPCELILATNFGSDEALRQRQGLFCHAVCLSQRMQASIAFSVIDREED' A
#
# COMPACT_ATOMS: atom_id res chain seq x y z
N MET A 1 23.98 -28.24 24.30
CA MET A 1 22.83 -27.39 24.66
C MET A 1 22.43 -26.63 23.40
N GLY A 2 21.43 -27.13 22.69
CA GLY A 2 20.93 -26.52 21.45
C GLY A 2 20.00 -25.36 21.80
N VAL A 3 20.24 -24.20 21.21
CA VAL A 3 19.25 -23.13 21.16
C VAL A 3 18.46 -23.31 19.88
N GLU A 4 17.27 -23.89 20.02
CA GLU A 4 16.26 -23.95 18.97
C GLU A 4 15.72 -22.54 18.75
N THR A 5 16.36 -21.78 17.86
CA THR A 5 15.76 -20.57 17.29
C THR A 5 14.62 -21.02 16.38
N LYS A 6 13.41 -21.08 16.93
CA LYS A 6 12.16 -21.15 16.18
C LYS A 6 12.03 -19.86 15.39
N VAL A 7 12.56 -19.84 14.17
CA VAL A 7 12.35 -18.75 13.22
C VAL A 7 10.88 -18.80 12.81
N MET A 8 10.04 -18.05 13.53
CA MET A 8 8.66 -17.75 13.12
C MET A 8 8.71 -17.20 11.69
N GLY A 9 7.88 -17.78 10.82
CA GLY A 9 7.91 -17.59 9.37
C GLY A 9 8.12 -16.13 8.96
N MET A 10 9.13 -15.90 8.12
CA MET A 10 9.35 -14.62 7.45
C MET A 10 8.12 -14.33 6.59
N THR A 11 7.19 -13.52 7.10
CA THR A 11 6.21 -12.83 6.25
C THR A 11 7.02 -11.85 5.40
N SER A 12 7.12 -12.12 4.10
CA SER A 12 7.88 -11.28 3.15
C SER A 12 7.17 -9.95 2.98
N VAL A 13 7.60 -8.94 3.74
CA VAL A 13 7.14 -7.56 3.56
C VAL A 13 7.78 -7.01 2.29
N ASP A 14 6.97 -6.74 1.26
CA ASP A 14 7.46 -6.20 -0.02
C ASP A 14 7.61 -4.67 0.04
N CYS A 15 6.65 -3.99 0.68
CA CYS A 15 6.68 -2.55 0.89
C CYS A 15 5.95 -2.13 2.17
N GLN A 16 6.00 -0.84 2.51
CA GLN A 16 5.37 -0.28 3.71
C GLN A 16 4.14 0.56 3.34
N CYS A 17 3.04 0.39 4.07
CA CYS A 17 1.86 1.22 3.93
C CYS A 17 2.16 2.66 4.35
N CYS A 18 1.90 3.63 3.45
CA CYS A 18 2.16 5.04 3.69
C CYS A 18 1.24 5.70 4.74
N PHE A 19 0.18 5.01 5.18
CA PHE A 19 -0.74 5.53 6.22
C PHE A 19 -0.50 4.95 7.61
N CYS A 20 -0.36 3.61 7.74
CA CYS A 20 -0.25 2.95 9.04
C CYS A 20 1.17 2.49 9.37
N GLY A 21 2.10 2.52 8.40
CA GLY A 21 3.47 2.06 8.57
C GLY A 21 3.64 0.54 8.67
N LEU A 22 2.55 -0.24 8.56
CA LEU A 22 2.62 -1.70 8.54
C LEU A 22 3.03 -2.23 7.16
N GLY A 23 3.57 -3.45 7.13
CA GLY A 23 3.99 -4.10 5.90
C GLY A 23 2.83 -4.42 4.95
N ILE A 24 3.13 -4.44 3.66
CA ILE A 24 2.27 -4.87 2.57
C ILE A 24 2.96 -6.03 1.86
N GLU A 25 2.21 -7.11 1.62
CA GLU A 25 2.61 -8.21 0.75
C GLU A 25 1.98 -7.93 -0.63
N LEU A 26 2.80 -7.54 -1.63
CA LEU A 26 2.32 -7.17 -2.96
C LEU A 26 1.77 -8.36 -3.75
N LYS A 27 2.12 -9.59 -3.35
CA LYS A 27 1.62 -10.83 -3.94
C LYS A 27 0.24 -11.25 -3.43
N ARG A 28 -0.29 -10.56 -2.41
CA ARG A 28 -1.67 -10.77 -1.94
C ARG A 28 -2.63 -9.83 -2.65
N PRO A 29 -3.93 -10.18 -2.71
CA PRO A 29 -4.94 -9.28 -3.25
C PRO A 29 -4.98 -7.95 -2.48
N ASP A 30 -5.14 -6.88 -3.28
CA ASP A 30 -5.56 -5.53 -2.92
C ASP A 30 -4.60 -4.53 -2.22
N PRO A 31 -3.29 -4.47 -2.57
CA PRO A 31 -2.49 -3.27 -2.28
C PRO A 31 -2.92 -2.12 -3.22
N CYS A 32 -3.30 -0.99 -2.64
CA CYS A 32 -3.60 0.22 -3.38
C CYS A 32 -2.31 0.99 -3.67
N GLU A 33 -2.11 1.41 -4.92
CA GLU A 33 -1.09 2.40 -5.29
C GLU A 33 -1.71 3.81 -5.38
N LEU A 34 -1.08 4.77 -4.72
CA LEU A 34 -1.37 6.19 -4.82
C LEU A 34 -0.24 6.87 -5.59
N ILE A 35 -0.59 7.60 -6.65
CA ILE A 35 0.38 8.43 -7.38
C ILE A 35 0.30 9.87 -6.84
N LEU A 36 1.30 10.26 -6.07
CA LEU A 36 1.53 11.66 -5.72
C LEU A 36 2.11 12.35 -6.95
N ALA A 37 1.31 13.21 -7.59
CA ALA A 37 1.77 14.06 -8.67
C ALA A 37 1.81 15.52 -8.22
N THR A 38 2.99 16.14 -8.29
CA THR A 38 3.19 17.56 -7.93
C THR A 38 3.58 18.37 -9.15
N ASN A 39 3.51 19.70 -9.03
CA ASN A 39 3.87 20.66 -10.09
C ASN A 39 3.12 20.46 -11.41
N PHE A 40 1.84 20.04 -11.34
CA PHE A 40 1.05 19.68 -12.53
C PHE A 40 0.92 20.83 -13.55
N GLY A 41 0.84 22.08 -13.06
CA GLY A 41 0.76 23.29 -13.89
C GLY A 41 2.10 23.81 -14.39
N SER A 42 3.22 23.23 -13.93
CA SER A 42 4.56 23.61 -14.37
C SER A 42 4.95 22.91 -15.67
N ASP A 43 6.09 23.32 -16.23
CA ASP A 43 6.74 22.62 -17.33
C ASP A 43 6.89 21.13 -17.03
N GLU A 44 6.75 20.30 -18.07
CA GLU A 44 6.73 18.85 -17.95
C GLU A 44 8.01 18.32 -17.27
N ALA A 45 9.16 18.97 -17.53
CA ALA A 45 10.44 18.65 -16.90
C ALA A 45 10.46 18.82 -15.36
N LEU A 46 9.53 19.60 -14.81
CA LEU A 46 9.41 19.86 -13.36
C LEU A 46 8.30 19.04 -12.70
N ARG A 47 7.51 18.30 -13.49
CA ARG A 47 6.47 17.42 -12.96
C ARG A 47 7.13 16.23 -12.28
N GLN A 48 6.73 16.00 -11.03
CA GLN A 48 7.20 14.86 -10.26
C GLN A 48 6.04 13.92 -10.00
N ARG A 49 6.28 12.63 -10.16
CA ARG A 49 5.35 11.57 -9.81
C ARG A 49 6.05 10.58 -8.89
N GLN A 50 5.41 10.26 -7.78
CA GLN A 50 5.88 9.25 -6.84
C GLN A 50 4.75 8.27 -6.56
N GLY A 51 5.03 6.98 -6.76
CA GLY A 51 4.16 5.90 -6.32
C GLY A 51 4.31 5.66 -4.83
N LEU A 52 3.18 5.53 -4.13
CA LEU A 52 3.09 5.16 -2.71
C LEU A 52 2.13 3.98 -2.59
N PHE A 53 2.40 3.04 -1.69
CA PHE A 53 1.53 1.89 -1.47
C PHE A 53 0.78 2.00 -0.13
N CYS A 54 -0.46 1.51 -0.10
CA CYS A 54 -1.27 1.45 1.12
C CYS A 54 -2.23 0.25 1.10
N HIS A 55 -2.70 -0.18 2.28
CA HIS A 55 -3.82 -1.10 2.36
C HIS A 55 -5.11 -0.40 1.92
N ALA A 56 -5.98 -1.10 1.19
CA ALA A 56 -7.26 -0.57 0.74
C ALA A 56 -8.14 -0.04 1.89
N VAL A 57 -8.15 -0.74 3.04
CA VAL A 57 -8.84 -0.29 4.26
C VAL A 57 -8.25 0.99 4.84
N CYS A 58 -6.93 1.16 4.79
CA CYS A 58 -6.30 2.39 5.27
C CYS A 58 -6.66 3.58 4.37
N LEU A 59 -6.75 3.36 3.06
CA LEU A 59 -7.19 4.37 2.11
C LEU A 59 -8.66 4.76 2.37
N SER A 60 -9.56 3.77 2.47
CA SER A 60 -11.00 4.05 2.65
C SER A 60 -11.30 4.87 3.92
N GLN A 61 -10.57 4.63 5.01
CA GLN A 61 -10.69 5.40 6.26
C GLN A 61 -10.23 6.87 6.14
N ARG A 62 -9.40 7.20 5.14
CA ARG A 62 -8.89 8.56 4.91
C ARG A 62 -9.66 9.30 3.81
N MET A 63 -10.47 8.60 3.02
CA MET A 63 -11.26 9.22 1.97
C MET A 63 -12.47 9.97 2.52
N GLN A 64 -12.85 11.04 1.81
CA GLN A 64 -14.10 11.75 2.08
C GLN A 64 -15.29 10.84 1.78
N ALA A 65 -16.32 10.87 2.63
CA ALA A 65 -17.49 10.00 2.52
C ALA A 65 -18.27 10.17 1.20
N SER A 66 -18.10 11.30 0.52
CA SER A 66 -18.71 11.57 -0.78
C SER A 66 -18.03 10.84 -1.94
N ILE A 67 -16.84 10.26 -1.73
CA ILE A 67 -16.12 9.54 -2.79
C ILE A 67 -16.55 8.07 -2.76
N ALA A 68 -17.06 7.60 -3.90
CA ALA A 68 -17.36 6.19 -4.07
C ALA A 68 -16.05 5.39 -4.12
N PHE A 69 -15.81 4.57 -3.10
CA PHE A 69 -14.66 3.68 -3.02
C PHE A 69 -15.13 2.30 -2.55
N SER A 70 -14.94 1.29 -3.40
CA SER A 70 -15.28 -0.11 -3.10
C SER A 70 -13.99 -0.91 -3.06
N VAL A 71 -13.70 -1.52 -1.90
CA VAL A 71 -12.64 -2.51 -1.75
C VAL A 71 -13.15 -3.81 -2.39
N ILE A 72 -12.39 -4.37 -3.34
CA ILE A 72 -12.76 -5.64 -3.96
C ILE A 72 -11.94 -6.73 -3.29
N ASP A 73 -12.48 -7.32 -2.23
CA ASP A 73 -11.99 -8.59 -1.73
C ASP A 73 -12.30 -9.65 -2.80
N ARG A 74 -11.33 -9.98 -3.65
CA ARG A 74 -11.41 -11.19 -4.45
C ARG A 74 -11.07 -12.36 -3.55
N GLU A 75 -12.08 -13.10 -3.11
CA GLU A 75 -11.89 -14.44 -2.58
C GLU A 75 -11.21 -15.28 -3.69
N GLU A 76 -10.03 -15.84 -3.39
CA GLU A 76 -9.35 -16.78 -4.26
C GLU A 76 -10.24 -18.04 -4.41
N ASP A 77 -10.66 -18.34 -5.66
CA ASP A 77 -11.23 -19.64 -6.07
C ASP A 77 -10.18 -20.77 -5.97
#